data_AF-S2QPX8-F1
#
_entry.id   AF-S2QPX8-F1
#
_cell.length_a   1.000
_cell.length_b   1.000
_cell.length_c   1.000
_cell.angle_alpha   90.00
_cell.angle_beta   90.00
_cell.angle_gamma   90.00
#
_symmetry.space_group_name_H-M   'P 1'
#
loop_
_entity.id
_entity.type
_entity.pdbx_description
1 polymer ?
#
loop_
_entity_poly.entity_id
_entity_poly.type
_entity_poly.pdbx_seq_one_letter_code
_entity_poly.pdbx_strand_id
1 'polypeptide(L)'
;ADRVAIHINDTHPAMAIPELMRVLMDDEHVSWDEAWRITLKVMSYTNHTLLSEALEVWPIDMFSGMVPRIYQIIQEIDRRFRLVFVPQFGQAMIDRIAPLGNGQVRMAYLASIGSHAINGVAPIHSELLKKDVLHDLYQIFPERFNNKTNGITPRRWIQIGDRPLSHLLDKKIGTTWRKNPLALRQLHDFADDTRFLDDLNAAKAENKRALAKYIDQVVHVKVDP
;
A
#
# COMPACT_ATOMS: atom_id res chain seq x y z
N ALA A 1 5.45 22.26 -0.92
CA ALA A 1 5.32 20.97 -1.63
C ALA A 1 6.65 20.23 -1.76
N ASP A 2 7.79 20.87 -2.05
CA ASP A 2 9.07 20.19 -2.37
C ASP A 2 9.78 19.47 -1.21
N ARG A 3 9.18 19.42 -0.02
CA ARG A 3 9.81 18.88 1.20
C ARG A 3 8.98 17.80 1.89
N VAL A 4 7.74 17.58 1.46
CA VAL A 4 6.77 16.72 2.15
C VAL A 4 6.19 15.75 1.14
N ALA A 5 6.10 14.48 1.53
CA ALA A 5 5.37 13.45 0.81
C ALA A 5 4.49 12.70 1.83
N ILE A 6 3.21 12.51 1.48
CA ILE A 6 2.24 11.80 2.31
C ILE A 6 1.77 10.59 1.53
N HIS A 7 1.98 9.41 2.10
CA HIS A 7 1.68 8.14 1.45
C HIS A 7 0.42 7.52 2.06
N ILE A 8 -0.63 7.43 1.26
CA ILE A 8 -1.92 6.86 1.60
C ILE A 8 -1.85 5.35 1.37
N ASN A 9 -1.94 4.58 2.45
CA ASN A 9 -1.91 3.12 2.41
C ASN A 9 -3.35 2.58 2.51
N ASP A 10 -3.83 1.95 1.44
CA ASP A 10 -5.25 1.67 1.19
C ASP A 10 -6.11 2.95 1.29
N THR A 11 -7.41 2.80 1.47
CA THR A 11 -8.36 3.92 1.43
C THR A 11 -8.59 4.56 2.79
N HIS A 12 -8.16 3.94 3.89
CA HIS A 12 -8.45 4.41 5.25
C HIS A 12 -8.04 5.88 5.49
N PRO A 13 -6.85 6.34 5.05
CA PRO A 13 -6.43 7.73 5.23
C PRO A 13 -6.75 8.62 4.01
N ALA A 14 -7.62 8.21 3.08
CA ALA A 14 -7.94 9.00 1.89
C ALA A 14 -8.56 10.37 2.20
N MET A 15 -9.13 10.55 3.40
CA MET A 15 -9.57 11.86 3.91
C MET A 15 -8.43 12.87 4.10
N ALA A 16 -7.16 12.43 4.11
CA ALA A 16 -6.03 13.34 4.16
C ALA A 16 -5.99 14.31 2.96
N ILE A 17 -6.54 13.92 1.81
CA ILE A 17 -6.65 14.78 0.62
C ILE A 17 -7.55 15.98 0.91
N PRO A 18 -8.85 15.81 1.21
CA PRO A 18 -9.72 16.96 1.49
C PRO A 18 -9.38 17.67 2.80
N GLU A 19 -8.78 17.00 3.81
CA GLU A 19 -8.33 17.69 5.03
C GLU A 19 -7.12 18.59 4.77
N LEU A 20 -6.13 18.16 3.97
CA LEU A 20 -5.04 19.05 3.57
C LEU A 20 -5.56 20.26 2.79
N MET A 21 -6.51 20.03 1.87
CA MET A 21 -7.20 21.11 1.18
C MET A 21 -7.89 22.06 2.16
N ARG A 22 -8.60 21.53 3.17
CA ARG A 22 -9.29 22.33 4.20
C ARG A 22 -8.30 23.19 4.96
N VAL A 23 -7.22 22.62 5.51
CA VAL A 23 -6.20 23.38 6.25
C VAL A 23 -5.62 24.48 5.38
N LEU A 24 -5.22 24.16 4.14
CA LEU A 24 -4.61 25.14 3.24
C LEU A 24 -5.57 26.30 2.91
N MET A 25 -6.85 26.02 2.66
CA MET A 25 -7.80 27.06 2.25
C MET A 25 -8.41 27.82 3.42
N ASP A 26 -8.84 27.11 4.45
CA ASP A 26 -9.63 27.67 5.54
C ASP A 26 -8.73 28.31 6.61
N ASP A 27 -7.63 27.63 6.95
CA ASP A 27 -6.74 28.04 8.03
C ASP A 27 -5.58 28.90 7.49
N GLU A 28 -5.02 28.55 6.33
CA GLU A 28 -3.87 29.24 5.71
C GLU A 28 -4.25 30.18 4.54
N HIS A 29 -5.54 30.30 4.23
CA HIS A 29 -6.09 31.22 3.22
C HIS A 29 -5.50 31.09 1.81
N VAL A 30 -5.04 29.89 1.45
CA VAL A 30 -4.55 29.57 0.11
C VAL A 30 -5.74 29.43 -0.84
N SER A 31 -5.59 29.90 -2.08
CA SER A 31 -6.63 29.72 -3.10
C SER A 31 -6.83 28.23 -3.42
N TRP A 32 -8.02 27.87 -3.89
CA TRP A 32 -8.32 26.48 -4.27
C TRP A 32 -7.28 25.90 -5.23
N ASP A 33 -6.93 26.63 -6.28
CA ASP A 33 -6.05 26.12 -7.34
C ASP A 33 -4.64 25.86 -6.81
N GLU A 34 -4.14 26.74 -5.95
CA GLU A 34 -2.84 26.56 -5.32
C GLU A 34 -2.87 25.43 -4.27
N ALA A 35 -3.93 25.36 -3.45
CA ALA A 35 -4.11 24.29 -2.48
C ALA A 35 -4.18 22.91 -3.17
N TRP A 36 -4.92 22.81 -4.29
CA TRP A 36 -5.04 21.57 -5.06
C TRP A 36 -3.71 21.17 -5.69
N ARG A 37 -2.96 22.14 -6.24
CA ARG A 37 -1.62 21.89 -6.78
C ARG A 37 -0.65 21.37 -5.72
N ILE A 38 -0.68 21.94 -4.52
CA ILE A 38 0.13 21.47 -3.38
C ILE A 38 -0.29 20.05 -2.97
N THR A 39 -1.59 19.84 -2.75
CA THR A 39 -2.15 18.54 -2.32
C THR A 39 -1.78 17.43 -3.30
N LEU A 40 -2.02 17.64 -4.59
CA LEU A 40 -1.71 16.66 -5.63
C LEU A 40 -0.21 16.30 -5.64
N LYS A 41 0.68 17.29 -5.49
CA LYS A 41 2.13 17.09 -5.50
C LYS A 41 2.65 16.36 -4.26
N VAL A 42 1.94 16.40 -3.14
CA VAL A 42 2.35 15.80 -1.86
C VAL A 42 1.81 14.38 -1.68
N MET A 43 0.62 14.08 -2.22
CA MET A 43 -0.10 12.83 -1.95
C MET A 43 0.27 11.71 -2.95
N SER A 44 0.52 10.51 -2.43
CA SER A 44 0.63 9.25 -3.17
C SER A 44 -0.28 8.19 -2.58
N TYR A 45 -0.73 7.23 -3.39
CA TYR A 45 -1.67 6.19 -2.97
C TYR A 45 -1.15 4.79 -3.33
N THR A 46 -1.17 3.85 -2.37
CA THR A 46 -1.01 2.42 -2.63
C THR A 46 -2.31 1.68 -2.39
N ASN A 47 -2.71 0.89 -3.38
CA ASN A 47 -3.80 -0.07 -3.26
C ASN A 47 -3.21 -1.46 -2.93
N HIS A 48 -3.75 -2.12 -1.90
CA HIS A 48 -3.33 -3.46 -1.47
C HIS A 48 -4.36 -4.56 -1.83
N THR A 49 -5.49 -4.21 -2.46
CA THR A 49 -6.57 -5.17 -2.77
C THR A 49 -7.14 -4.98 -4.16
N LEU A 50 -7.36 -6.11 -4.85
CA LEU A 50 -8.03 -6.17 -6.15
C LEU A 50 -9.55 -6.40 -6.02
N LEU A 51 -10.04 -6.73 -4.82
CA LEU A 51 -11.47 -6.92 -4.59
C LEU A 51 -12.14 -5.55 -4.57
N SER A 52 -12.97 -5.28 -5.58
CA SER A 52 -13.68 -4.01 -5.70
C SER A 52 -14.64 -3.78 -4.53
N GLU A 53 -15.18 -4.85 -3.94
CA GLU A 53 -16.03 -4.80 -2.75
C GLU A 53 -15.27 -4.35 -1.50
N ALA A 54 -13.94 -4.48 -1.48
CA ALA A 54 -13.09 -4.04 -0.39
C ALA A 54 -12.69 -2.56 -0.51
N LEU A 55 -13.05 -1.87 -1.60
CA LEU A 55 -12.81 -0.44 -1.74
C LEU A 55 -13.84 0.32 -0.91
N GLU A 56 -13.37 1.03 0.12
CA GLU A 56 -14.23 1.71 1.07
C GLU A 56 -15.15 2.74 0.39
N VAL A 57 -16.43 2.65 0.73
CA VAL A 57 -17.46 3.61 0.35
C VAL A 57 -18.25 4.04 1.58
N TRP A 58 -18.66 5.31 1.62
CA TRP A 58 -19.42 5.87 2.73
C TRP A 58 -20.71 6.52 2.23
N PRO A 59 -21.87 6.26 2.86
CA PRO A 59 -23.11 6.96 2.50
C PRO A 59 -22.95 8.48 2.64
N ILE A 60 -23.40 9.23 1.63
CA ILE A 60 -23.29 10.70 1.61
C ILE A 60 -24.01 11.34 2.79
N ASP A 61 -25.19 10.87 3.16
CA ASP A 61 -25.98 11.43 4.26
C ASP A 61 -25.21 11.34 5.59
N MET A 62 -24.56 10.20 5.83
CA MET A 62 -23.70 10.01 6.99
C MET A 62 -22.46 10.92 6.92
N PHE A 63 -21.77 10.91 5.78
CA PHE A 63 -20.51 11.64 5.61
C PHE A 63 -20.70 13.16 5.74
N SER A 64 -21.74 13.69 5.08
CA SER A 64 -22.08 15.11 5.12
C SER A 64 -22.57 15.58 6.50
N GLY A 65 -23.25 14.70 7.25
CA GLY A 65 -23.64 14.99 8.64
C GLY A 65 -22.47 15.02 9.62
N MET A 66 -21.47 14.14 9.44
CA MET A 66 -20.33 14.03 10.36
C MET A 66 -19.20 15.03 10.06
N VAL A 67 -18.86 15.21 8.79
CA VAL A 67 -17.73 16.05 8.35
C VAL A 67 -18.15 17.00 7.21
N PRO A 68 -19.07 17.95 7.46
CA PRO A 68 -19.71 18.75 6.43
C PRO A 68 -18.72 19.57 5.59
N ARG A 69 -17.69 20.15 6.20
CA ARG A 69 -16.69 20.94 5.45
C ARG A 69 -15.83 20.07 4.52
N ILE A 70 -15.43 18.89 4.99
CA ILE A 70 -14.70 17.91 4.17
C ILE A 70 -15.57 17.45 3.00
N TYR A 71 -16.85 17.20 3.26
CA TYR A 71 -17.79 16.83 2.20
C TYR A 71 -17.91 17.93 1.13
N GLN A 72 -18.02 19.21 1.51
CA GLN A 72 -18.04 20.33 0.55
C GLN A 72 -16.79 20.37 -0.34
N ILE A 73 -15.62 20.09 0.23
CA ILE A 73 -14.36 20.01 -0.52
C ILE A 73 -14.39 18.82 -1.48
N ILE A 74 -14.89 17.66 -1.06
CA ILE A 74 -15.05 16.50 -1.95
C ILE A 74 -16.04 16.81 -3.08
N GLN A 75 -17.13 17.53 -2.82
CA GLN A 75 -18.07 17.98 -3.86
C GLN A 75 -17.38 18.87 -4.90
N GLU A 76 -16.51 19.79 -4.46
CA GLU A 76 -15.78 20.65 -5.39
C GLU A 76 -14.69 19.89 -6.18
N ILE A 77 -14.03 18.91 -5.55
CA ILE A 77 -13.14 17.97 -6.26
C ILE A 77 -13.93 17.21 -7.34
N ASP A 78 -15.09 16.64 -6.98
CA ASP A 78 -15.98 15.93 -7.91
C ASP A 78 -16.42 16.81 -9.08
N ARG A 79 -16.90 18.01 -8.79
CA ARG A 79 -17.36 18.98 -9.79
C ARG A 79 -16.26 19.35 -10.76
N ARG A 80 -15.05 19.67 -10.27
CA ARG A 80 -13.91 20.03 -11.13
C ARG A 80 -13.39 18.85 -11.93
N PHE A 81 -13.33 17.65 -11.35
CA PHE A 81 -12.97 16.43 -12.06
C PHE A 81 -13.92 16.19 -13.25
N ARG A 82 -15.23 16.27 -13.00
CA ARG A 82 -16.25 16.12 -14.04
C ARG A 82 -16.15 17.19 -15.13
N LEU A 83 -16.01 18.45 -14.73
CA LEU A 83 -15.89 19.58 -15.67
C LEU A 83 -14.75 19.38 -16.66
N VAL A 84 -13.61 18.86 -16.20
CA VAL A 84 -12.42 18.65 -17.02
C VAL A 84 -12.54 17.41 -17.91
N PHE A 85 -13.02 16.28 -17.37
CA PHE A 85 -12.88 14.99 -18.06
C PHE A 85 -14.14 14.49 -18.77
N VAL A 86 -15.34 14.97 -18.43
CA VAL A 86 -16.57 14.59 -19.15
C VAL A 86 -16.51 14.96 -20.64
N PRO A 87 -16.02 16.15 -21.06
CA PRO A 87 -15.91 16.48 -22.48
C PRO A 87 -14.96 15.59 -23.28
N GLN A 88 -13.99 14.95 -22.61
CA GLN A 88 -12.92 14.17 -23.26
C GLN A 88 -13.24 12.67 -23.30
N PHE A 89 -13.83 12.14 -22.23
CA PHE A 89 -14.02 10.70 -22.01
C PHE A 89 -15.49 10.28 -21.93
N GLY A 90 -16.42 11.24 -21.88
CA GLY A 90 -17.85 11.00 -21.82
C GLY A 90 -18.39 10.80 -20.40
N GLN A 91 -19.64 11.20 -20.21
CA GLN A 91 -20.33 11.21 -18.91
C GLN A 91 -20.35 9.83 -18.24
N ALA A 92 -20.71 8.78 -19.00
CA ALA A 92 -20.86 7.43 -18.46
C ALA A 92 -19.56 6.85 -17.90
N MET A 93 -18.40 7.20 -18.46
CA MET A 93 -17.11 6.77 -17.94
C MET A 93 -16.76 7.50 -16.65
N ILE A 94 -16.90 8.83 -16.64
CA ILE A 94 -16.60 9.66 -15.47
C ILE A 94 -17.51 9.31 -14.29
N ASP A 95 -18.78 9.00 -14.52
CA ASP A 95 -19.69 8.55 -13.46
C ASP A 95 -19.20 7.28 -12.74
N ARG A 96 -18.52 6.37 -13.43
CA ARG A 96 -17.97 5.15 -12.82
C ARG A 96 -16.80 5.43 -11.89
N ILE A 97 -16.00 6.46 -12.17
CA ILE A 97 -14.73 6.75 -11.46
C ILE A 97 -14.73 8.05 -10.67
N ALA A 98 -15.85 8.76 -10.58
CA ALA A 98 -15.95 9.99 -9.82
C ALA A 98 -15.88 9.71 -8.31
N PRO A 99 -15.36 10.63 -7.48
CA PRO A 99 -15.32 10.44 -6.03
C PRO A 99 -16.70 10.42 -5.40
N LEU A 100 -17.72 11.03 -6.03
CA LEU A 100 -19.12 10.91 -5.64
C LEU A 100 -19.94 10.17 -6.68
N GLY A 101 -20.79 9.23 -6.25
CA GLY A 101 -21.73 8.52 -7.12
C GLY A 101 -22.61 7.53 -6.37
N ASN A 102 -23.80 7.26 -6.89
CA ASN A 102 -24.78 6.33 -6.30
C ASN A 102 -25.07 6.58 -4.80
N GLY A 103 -25.10 7.86 -4.38
CA GLY A 103 -25.33 8.23 -2.97
C GLY A 103 -24.13 7.96 -2.05
N GLN A 104 -22.94 7.70 -2.60
CA GLN A 104 -21.75 7.33 -1.85
C GLN A 104 -20.56 8.25 -2.13
N VAL A 105 -19.71 8.41 -1.11
CA VAL A 105 -18.32 8.87 -1.21
C VAL A 105 -17.44 7.65 -1.44
N ARG A 106 -16.73 7.62 -2.56
CA ARG A 106 -15.95 6.47 -3.03
C ARG A 106 -14.46 6.72 -2.81
N MET A 107 -13.91 6.16 -1.74
CA MET A 107 -12.61 6.58 -1.20
C MET A 107 -11.44 6.22 -2.10
N ALA A 108 -11.51 5.10 -2.83
CA ALA A 108 -10.47 4.72 -3.79
C ALA A 108 -10.32 5.74 -4.92
N TYR A 109 -11.45 6.23 -5.46
CA TYR A 109 -11.44 7.25 -6.51
C TYR A 109 -10.96 8.60 -5.98
N LEU A 110 -11.39 8.98 -4.76
CA LEU A 110 -10.88 10.17 -4.10
C LEU A 110 -9.34 10.10 -3.92
N ALA A 111 -8.84 8.97 -3.41
CA ALA A 111 -7.41 8.72 -3.21
C ALA A 111 -6.62 8.80 -4.51
N SER A 112 -7.10 8.16 -5.57
CA SER A 112 -6.46 8.15 -6.88
C SER A 112 -6.47 9.53 -7.56
N ILE A 113 -7.59 10.25 -7.52
CA ILE A 113 -7.72 11.57 -8.16
C ILE A 113 -6.83 12.61 -7.48
N GLY A 114 -6.78 12.58 -6.14
CA GLY A 114 -5.98 13.51 -5.33
C GLY A 114 -4.50 13.13 -5.18
N SER A 115 -4.02 12.07 -5.84
CA SER A 115 -2.63 11.62 -5.76
C SER A 115 -1.91 11.75 -7.11
N HIS A 116 -0.62 12.14 -7.06
CA HIS A 116 0.24 12.18 -8.27
C HIS A 116 0.86 10.82 -8.61
N ALA A 117 0.86 9.86 -7.67
CA ALA A 117 1.38 8.53 -7.88
C ALA A 117 0.45 7.48 -7.27
N ILE A 118 0.16 6.43 -8.03
CA ILE A 118 -0.67 5.30 -7.64
C ILE A 118 0.14 4.03 -7.85
N ASN A 119 0.25 3.18 -6.84
CA ASN A 119 1.00 1.94 -7.00
C ASN A 119 0.29 0.69 -6.47
N GLY A 120 0.54 -0.42 -7.15
CA GLY A 120 0.28 -1.75 -6.62
C GLY A 120 1.49 -2.31 -5.86
N VAL A 121 1.30 -3.50 -5.29
CA VAL A 121 2.22 -4.11 -4.32
C VAL A 121 2.96 -5.35 -4.86
N ALA A 122 2.70 -5.72 -6.10
CA ALA A 122 3.38 -6.76 -6.87
C ALA A 122 3.17 -6.50 -8.38
N PRO A 123 4.03 -7.04 -9.27
CA PRO A 123 3.90 -6.81 -10.71
C PRO A 123 2.52 -7.23 -11.26
N ILE A 124 2.07 -8.45 -10.96
CA ILE A 124 0.76 -8.95 -11.40
C ILE A 124 -0.40 -8.11 -10.81
N HIS A 125 -0.28 -7.74 -9.54
CA HIS A 125 -1.26 -6.89 -8.86
C HIS A 125 -1.36 -5.52 -9.54
N SER A 126 -0.23 -4.89 -9.85
CA SER A 126 -0.17 -3.60 -10.53
C SER A 126 -0.75 -3.66 -11.95
N GLU A 127 -0.60 -4.79 -12.64
CA GLU A 127 -1.22 -4.98 -13.96
C GLU A 127 -2.73 -5.15 -13.87
N LEU A 128 -3.24 -5.95 -12.94
CA LEU A 128 -4.68 -6.10 -12.71
C LEU A 128 -5.33 -4.80 -12.23
N LEU A 129 -4.61 -4.00 -11.43
CA LEU A 129 -5.05 -2.67 -11.02
C LEU A 129 -5.30 -1.75 -12.22
N LYS A 130 -4.42 -1.79 -13.24
CA LYS A 130 -4.55 -0.98 -14.48
C LYS A 130 -5.56 -1.53 -15.47
N LYS A 131 -5.76 -2.85 -15.50
CA LYS A 131 -6.62 -3.51 -16.50
C LYS A 131 -8.07 -3.62 -16.05
N ASP A 132 -8.29 -3.79 -14.74
CA ASP A 132 -9.60 -4.16 -14.21
C ASP A 132 -10.10 -3.10 -13.21
N VAL A 133 -9.40 -2.91 -12.10
CA VAL A 133 -9.94 -2.18 -10.93
C VAL A 133 -10.00 -0.67 -11.15
N LEU A 134 -8.91 -0.07 -11.63
CA LEU A 134 -8.77 1.38 -11.88
C LEU A 134 -8.56 1.66 -13.37
N HIS A 135 -9.10 0.80 -14.24
CA HIS A 135 -8.90 0.87 -15.68
C HIS A 135 -9.23 2.25 -16.27
N ASP A 136 -10.43 2.74 -15.97
CA ASP A 136 -10.90 4.02 -16.49
C ASP A 136 -10.05 5.20 -15.98
N LEU A 137 -9.51 5.12 -14.75
CA LEU A 137 -8.57 6.12 -14.25
C LEU A 137 -7.19 6.01 -14.90
N TYR A 138 -6.73 4.80 -15.22
CA TYR A 138 -5.48 4.57 -15.94
C TYR A 138 -5.54 5.13 -17.36
N GLN A 139 -6.70 5.12 -18.01
CA GLN A 139 -6.88 5.77 -19.32
C GLN A 139 -6.70 7.30 -19.23
N ILE A 140 -7.05 7.92 -18.10
CA ILE A 140 -6.92 9.38 -17.89
C ILE A 140 -5.49 9.75 -17.45
N PHE A 141 -4.90 8.97 -16.56
CA PHE A 141 -3.62 9.29 -15.90
C PHE A 141 -2.60 8.14 -15.95
N PRO A 142 -2.24 7.63 -17.15
CA PRO A 142 -1.39 6.45 -17.26
C PRO A 142 -0.02 6.62 -16.58
N GLU A 143 0.51 7.85 -16.57
CA GLU A 143 1.81 8.21 -16.01
C GLU A 143 1.87 8.09 -14.48
N ARG A 144 0.72 8.10 -13.79
CA ARG A 144 0.67 8.02 -12.32
C ARG A 144 0.85 6.60 -11.81
N PHE A 145 0.58 5.59 -12.64
CA PHE A 145 0.54 4.20 -12.21
C PHE A 145 1.93 3.55 -12.24
N ASN A 146 2.34 2.97 -11.11
CA ASN A 146 3.62 2.30 -10.97
C ASN A 146 3.52 1.05 -10.07
N ASN A 147 4.62 0.32 -9.91
CA ASN A 147 4.71 -0.85 -9.03
C ASN A 147 5.74 -0.62 -7.92
N LYS A 148 5.40 -1.06 -6.70
CA LYS A 148 6.32 -1.18 -5.57
C LYS A 148 6.11 -2.52 -4.91
N THR A 149 6.91 -3.51 -5.28
CA THR A 149 6.79 -4.86 -4.74
C THR A 149 6.99 -4.83 -3.23
N ASN A 150 6.05 -5.41 -2.47
CA ASN A 150 6.15 -5.54 -1.03
C ASN A 150 7.44 -6.26 -0.62
N GLY A 151 7.92 -5.90 0.56
CA GLY A 151 9.09 -6.53 1.17
C GLY A 151 8.89 -6.75 2.66
N ILE A 152 9.72 -7.62 3.21
CA ILE A 152 9.81 -7.84 4.65
C ILE A 152 11.17 -7.40 5.15
N THR A 153 11.23 -6.95 6.39
CA THR A 153 12.51 -6.60 7.02
C THR A 153 13.25 -7.86 7.47
N PRO A 154 14.49 -8.14 6.99
CA PRO A 154 15.25 -9.31 7.43
C PRO A 154 15.65 -9.22 8.91
N ARG A 155 15.58 -8.04 9.53
CA ARG A 155 15.91 -7.86 10.95
C ARG A 155 14.93 -8.62 11.85
N ARG A 156 13.63 -8.40 11.68
CA ARG A 156 12.61 -9.12 12.46
C ARG A 156 12.43 -10.55 11.97
N TRP A 157 12.29 -10.74 10.66
CA TRP A 157 11.84 -12.01 10.10
C TRP A 157 12.93 -13.08 9.94
N ILE A 158 14.22 -12.71 10.04
CA ILE A 158 15.33 -13.66 9.97
C ILE A 158 16.24 -13.48 11.17
N GLN A 159 16.85 -12.29 11.35
CA GLN A 159 17.89 -12.07 12.37
C GLN A 159 17.41 -12.35 13.80
N ILE A 160 16.18 -11.92 14.12
CA ILE A 160 15.56 -12.15 15.41
C ILE A 160 14.66 -13.38 15.38
N GLY A 161 13.88 -13.54 14.31
CA GLY A 161 12.87 -14.59 14.17
C GLY A 161 13.42 -16.00 13.95
N ASP A 162 14.65 -16.12 13.46
CA ASP A 162 15.34 -17.40 13.24
C ASP A 162 16.82 -17.26 13.63
N ARG A 163 17.09 -17.22 14.95
CA ARG A 163 18.45 -17.10 15.49
C ARG A 163 19.37 -18.27 15.08
N PRO A 164 18.93 -19.54 15.11
CA PRO A 164 19.76 -20.65 14.64
C PRO A 164 20.20 -20.48 13.19
N LEU A 165 19.28 -20.15 12.27
CA LEU A 165 19.63 -19.85 10.89
C LEU A 165 20.57 -18.65 10.80
N SER A 166 20.29 -17.57 11.54
CA SER A 166 21.09 -16.36 11.50
C SER A 166 22.55 -16.58 11.91
N HIS A 167 22.79 -17.40 12.94
CA HIS A 167 24.15 -17.78 13.33
C HIS A 167 24.86 -18.62 12.27
N LEU A 168 24.13 -19.55 11.63
CA LEU A 168 24.67 -20.33 10.52
C LEU A 168 25.06 -19.43 9.34
N LEU A 169 24.19 -18.48 8.97
CA LEU A 169 24.46 -17.52 7.90
C LEU A 169 25.69 -16.66 8.21
N ASP A 170 25.81 -16.14 9.44
CA ASP A 170 26.99 -15.37 9.85
C ASP A 170 28.28 -16.18 9.73
N LYS A 171 28.24 -17.47 10.11
CA LYS A 171 29.40 -18.36 10.03
C LYS A 171 29.82 -18.68 8.60
N LYS A 172 28.85 -18.79 7.68
CA LYS A 172 29.08 -19.27 6.31
C LYS A 172 29.39 -18.15 5.31
N ILE A 173 28.68 -17.03 5.39
CA ILE A 173 28.78 -15.93 4.42
C ILE A 173 29.12 -14.58 5.08
N GLY A 174 29.52 -14.60 6.36
CA GLY A 174 29.79 -13.39 7.14
C GLY A 174 28.52 -12.61 7.49
N THR A 175 28.68 -11.39 8.00
CA THR A 175 27.55 -10.60 8.54
C THR A 175 26.96 -9.58 7.57
N THR A 176 27.48 -9.47 6.34
CA THR A 176 27.07 -8.47 5.35
C THR A 176 25.57 -8.56 5.02
N TRP A 177 25.01 -9.77 4.98
CA TRP A 177 23.60 -10.03 4.70
C TRP A 177 22.65 -9.34 5.69
N ARG A 178 23.11 -9.05 6.92
CA ARG A 178 22.30 -8.40 7.95
C ARG A 178 21.88 -6.98 7.58
N LYS A 179 22.71 -6.27 6.81
CA LYS A 179 22.44 -4.92 6.28
C LYS A 179 22.08 -4.95 4.80
N ASN A 180 22.60 -5.91 4.04
CA ASN A 180 22.34 -6.07 2.63
C ASN A 180 21.82 -7.49 2.32
N PRO A 181 20.48 -7.73 2.35
CA PRO A 181 19.93 -9.06 2.11
C PRO A 181 20.26 -9.66 0.73
N LEU A 182 20.73 -8.89 -0.25
CA LEU A 182 21.20 -9.44 -1.53
C LEU A 182 22.45 -10.32 -1.38
N ALA A 183 23.22 -10.15 -0.30
CA ALA A 183 24.37 -11.00 -0.01
C ALA A 183 23.98 -12.47 0.27
N LEU A 184 22.70 -12.75 0.59
CA LEU A 184 22.19 -14.12 0.72
C LEU A 184 22.34 -14.94 -0.58
N ARG A 185 22.52 -14.29 -1.74
CA ARG A 185 22.79 -14.99 -3.01
C ARG A 185 24.07 -15.83 -2.99
N GLN A 186 25.04 -15.50 -2.14
CA GLN A 186 26.26 -16.30 -1.95
C GLN A 186 25.95 -17.72 -1.45
N LEU A 187 24.77 -17.94 -0.85
CA LEU A 187 24.34 -19.28 -0.43
C LEU A 187 24.16 -20.24 -1.62
N HIS A 188 24.02 -19.75 -2.85
CA HIS A 188 23.99 -20.60 -4.04
C HIS A 188 25.26 -21.44 -4.18
N ASP A 189 26.42 -20.94 -3.73
CA ASP A 189 27.69 -21.67 -3.79
C ASP A 189 27.73 -22.88 -2.84
N PHE A 190 26.78 -22.96 -1.90
CA PHE A 190 26.68 -24.03 -0.89
C PHE A 190 25.46 -24.94 -1.11
N ALA A 191 24.76 -24.82 -2.25
CA ALA A 191 23.53 -25.56 -2.50
C ALA A 191 23.70 -27.09 -2.44
N ASP A 192 24.87 -27.59 -2.84
CA ASP A 192 25.23 -29.01 -2.84
C ASP A 192 26.27 -29.38 -1.77
N ASP A 193 26.63 -28.45 -0.87
CA ASP A 193 27.55 -28.71 0.26
C ASP A 193 26.80 -29.51 1.33
N THR A 194 27.03 -30.82 1.39
CA THR A 194 26.39 -31.74 2.34
C THR A 194 26.53 -31.28 3.78
N ARG A 195 27.69 -30.73 4.16
CA ARG A 195 27.92 -30.23 5.52
C ARG A 195 27.10 -28.98 5.81
N PHE A 196 26.97 -28.07 4.84
CA PHE A 196 26.09 -26.90 4.99
C PHE A 196 24.62 -27.32 5.10
N LEU A 197 24.17 -28.28 4.30
CA LEU A 197 22.81 -28.81 4.33
C LEU A 197 22.50 -29.49 5.68
N ASP A 198 23.46 -30.24 6.24
CA ASP A 198 23.33 -30.83 7.58
C ASP A 198 23.20 -29.76 8.67
N ASP A 199 24.05 -28.72 8.64
CA ASP A 199 23.98 -27.60 9.57
C ASP A 199 22.64 -26.84 9.44
N LEU A 200 22.13 -26.66 8.21
CA LEU A 200 20.86 -26.01 7.92
C LEU A 200 19.67 -26.82 8.44
N ASN A 201 19.70 -28.15 8.26
CA ASN A 201 18.70 -29.07 8.79
C ASN A 201 18.72 -29.08 10.33
N ALA A 202 19.89 -29.03 10.94
CA ALA A 202 20.02 -28.94 12.40
C ALA A 202 19.38 -27.65 12.94
N ALA A 203 19.63 -26.51 12.29
CA ALA A 203 19.00 -25.23 12.65
C ALA A 203 17.46 -25.29 12.49
N LYS A 204 16.95 -25.92 11.43
CA LYS A 204 15.50 -26.13 11.25
C LYS A 204 14.91 -27.03 12.34
N ALA A 205 15.58 -28.13 12.69
CA ALA A 205 15.12 -29.06 13.72
C ALA A 205 15.06 -28.39 15.10
N GLU A 206 15.98 -27.49 15.42
CA GLU A 206 15.92 -26.68 16.64
C GLU A 206 14.67 -25.79 16.66
N ASN A 207 14.37 -25.10 15.56
CA ASN A 207 13.17 -24.28 15.44
C ASN A 207 11.87 -25.10 15.56
N LYS A 208 11.81 -26.30 14.95
CA LYS A 208 10.63 -27.17 15.06
C LYS A 208 10.40 -27.64 16.51
N ARG A 209 11.47 -28.02 17.23
CA ARG A 209 11.38 -28.36 18.66
C ARG A 209 10.89 -27.19 19.51
N ALA A 210 11.39 -25.98 19.25
CA ALA A 210 10.94 -24.78 19.94
C ALA A 210 9.46 -24.49 19.68
N LEU A 211 9.00 -24.65 18.43
CA LEU A 211 7.60 -24.49 18.06
C LEU A 211 6.70 -25.57 18.68
N ALA A 212 7.10 -26.84 18.67
CA ALA A 212 6.35 -27.94 19.28
C ALA A 212 6.13 -27.69 20.78
N LYS A 213 7.18 -27.22 21.48
CA LYS A 213 7.08 -26.80 22.88
C LYS A 213 6.11 -25.64 23.06
N TYR A 214 6.15 -24.63 22.20
CA TYR A 214 5.24 -23.49 22.26
C TYR A 214 3.77 -23.90 22.03
N ILE A 215 3.50 -24.79 21.08
CA ILE A 215 2.15 -25.31 20.80
C ILE A 215 1.60 -26.07 22.02
N ASP A 216 2.38 -26.96 22.62
CA ASP A 216 1.97 -27.70 23.82
C ASP A 216 1.69 -26.74 25.01
N GLN A 217 2.47 -25.67 25.14
CA GLN A 217 2.27 -24.67 26.19
C GLN A 217 1.02 -23.80 26.01
N VAL A 218 0.69 -23.42 24.77
CA VAL A 218 -0.38 -22.44 24.51
C VAL A 218 -1.73 -23.11 24.27
N VAL A 219 -1.74 -24.26 23.59
CA VAL A 219 -2.99 -24.95 23.21
C VAL A 219 -3.06 -26.41 23.68
N HIS A 220 -2.07 -26.90 24.44
CA HIS A 220 -2.06 -28.24 25.05
C HIS A 220 -2.16 -29.40 24.06
N VAL A 221 -1.59 -29.19 22.86
CA VAL A 221 -1.48 -30.22 21.82
C VAL A 221 -0.02 -30.61 21.65
N LYS A 222 0.27 -31.91 21.80
CA LYS A 222 1.59 -32.47 21.48
C LYS A 222 1.70 -32.72 19.98
N VAL A 223 2.73 -32.14 19.36
CA VAL A 223 3.05 -32.33 17.95
C VAL A 223 4.46 -32.89 17.80
N ASP A 224 4.68 -33.71 16.76
CA ASP A 224 5.99 -34.29 16.44
C ASP A 224 6.90 -33.22 15.77
N PRO A 225 8.05 -32.87 16.37
CA PRO A 225 8.94 -31.82 15.88
C PRO A 225 9.81 -32.20 14.68
#